data_AF-A0A533V114-F1
#
_entry.id   AF-A0A533V114-F1
#
_cell.length_a   1.000
_cell.length_b   1.000
_cell.length_c   1.000
_cell.angle_alpha   90.00
_cell.angle_beta   90.00
_cell.angle_gamma   90.00
#
_symmetry.space_group_name_H-M   'P 1'
#
loop_
_entity.id
_entity.type
_entity.pdbx_description
1 polymer ?
#
loop_
_entity_poly.entity_id
_entity_poly.type
_entity_poly.pdbx_seq_one_letter_code
_entity_poly.pdbx_strand_id
1 'polypeptide(L)'
;MLNGTAQADNITGTPKDDYISGGAGFDNIIGNEGNDEIDGGVGGDKISGGQGDDLIFGGIGNDNITGDDGNDDLYGGPGADYLSGGKGADYFDCGTGSDTISNLNITEGDISLPNCEKMAR
;
A
#
# COMPACT_ATOMS: atom_id res chain seq x y z
N MET A 1 11.61 7.38 10.98
CA MET A 1 10.82 6.35 11.67
C MET A 1 9.68 7.00 12.42
N LEU A 2 8.46 6.77 11.95
CA LEU A 2 7.19 7.22 12.50
C LEU A 2 6.41 5.99 12.94
N ASN A 3 5.93 5.98 14.20
CA ASN A 3 5.22 4.83 14.76
C ASN A 3 3.87 5.28 15.30
N GLY A 4 2.81 4.58 14.91
CA GLY A 4 1.50 4.64 15.52
C GLY A 4 1.42 3.79 16.79
N THR A 5 0.20 3.48 17.17
CA THR A 5 -0.17 2.88 18.44
C THR A 5 -1.03 1.63 18.20
N ALA A 6 -1.89 1.28 19.16
CA ALA A 6 -2.88 0.22 19.02
C ALA A 6 -4.30 0.79 18.76
N GLN A 7 -4.38 2.07 18.41
CA GLN A 7 -5.60 2.81 18.10
C GLN A 7 -5.50 3.34 16.68
N ALA A 8 -6.63 3.81 16.14
CA ALA A 8 -6.63 4.51 14.86
C ALA A 8 -5.77 5.78 14.92
N ASP A 9 -4.73 5.81 14.10
CA ASP A 9 -3.76 6.90 14.00
C ASP A 9 -3.88 7.64 12.66
N ASN A 10 -3.39 8.88 12.64
CA ASN A 10 -3.17 9.64 11.41
C ASN A 10 -1.68 9.94 11.34
N ILE A 11 -0.99 9.28 10.42
CA ILE A 11 0.46 9.37 10.27
C ILE A 11 0.76 10.01 8.92
N THR A 12 1.67 10.97 8.94
CA THR A 12 2.10 11.67 7.73
C THR A 12 3.62 11.74 7.76
N GLY A 13 4.23 11.20 6.71
CA GLY A 13 5.65 11.27 6.43
C GLY A 13 6.12 12.67 6.09
N THR A 14 7.35 12.74 5.62
CA THR A 14 8.04 13.95 5.21
C THR A 14 8.32 13.88 3.70
N PRO A 15 8.84 14.96 3.09
CA PRO A 15 9.34 14.94 1.72
C PRO A 15 10.56 14.05 1.43
N LYS A 16 10.88 13.08 2.29
CA LYS A 16 12.07 12.24 2.21
C LYS A 16 11.68 10.82 2.56
N ASP A 17 12.53 9.88 2.14
CA ASP A 17 12.46 8.47 2.53
C ASP A 17 12.19 8.30 4.03
N ASP A 18 11.02 7.75 4.33
CA ASP A 18 10.53 7.49 5.66
C ASP A 18 10.36 6.00 5.91
N TYR A 19 10.38 5.66 7.20
CA TYR A 19 10.00 4.34 7.70
C TYR A 19 8.79 4.55 8.57
N ILE A 20 7.65 3.99 8.21
CA ILE A 20 6.36 4.24 8.87
C ILE A 20 5.74 2.92 9.32
N SER A 21 5.29 2.85 10.57
CA SER A 21 4.54 1.71 11.11
C SER A 21 3.24 2.22 11.74
N GLY A 22 2.09 1.75 11.26
CA GLY A 22 0.75 2.07 11.78
C GLY A 22 0.50 1.41 13.14
N GLY A 23 0.81 0.12 13.22
CA GLY A 23 0.70 -0.65 14.45
C GLY A 23 -0.58 -1.47 14.44
N ALA A 24 -1.51 -1.22 15.36
CA ALA A 24 -2.83 -1.82 15.27
C ALA A 24 -3.88 -0.71 15.30
N GLY A 25 -5.00 -0.86 14.60
CA GLY A 25 -5.97 0.22 14.52
C GLY A 25 -6.69 0.24 13.19
N PHE A 26 -7.29 1.37 12.87
CA PHE A 26 -7.71 1.67 11.49
C PHE A 26 -6.96 2.93 11.14
N ASP A 27 -5.78 2.78 10.57
CA ASP A 27 -4.81 3.85 10.44
C ASP A 27 -4.97 4.58 9.10
N ASN A 28 -4.67 5.87 9.10
CA ASN A 28 -4.56 6.67 7.89
C ASN A 28 -3.11 7.11 7.74
N ILE A 29 -2.41 6.54 6.76
CA ILE A 29 -0.98 6.72 6.56
C ILE A 29 -0.74 7.38 5.20
N ILE A 30 0.11 8.42 5.17
CA ILE A 30 0.53 9.13 3.97
C ILE A 30 2.05 9.26 4.00
N GLY A 31 2.77 8.69 3.04
CA GLY A 31 4.24 8.80 2.91
C GLY A 31 4.69 10.21 2.48
N ASN A 32 4.06 10.73 1.42
CA ASN A 32 4.33 11.99 0.71
C ASN A 32 5.33 11.85 -0.42
N GLU A 33 6.59 12.25 -0.24
CA GLU A 33 7.60 12.24 -1.30
C GLU A 33 8.82 11.50 -0.76
N GLY A 34 9.57 10.85 -1.63
CA GLY A 34 10.67 9.98 -1.22
C GLY A 34 10.31 8.52 -1.39
N ASN A 35 11.29 7.65 -1.19
CA ASN A 35 11.07 6.21 -1.30
C ASN A 35 10.77 5.66 0.10
N ASP A 36 9.50 5.47 0.40
CA ASP A 36 9.03 5.16 1.75
C ASP A 36 8.90 3.65 1.98
N GLU A 37 9.15 3.20 3.21
CA GLU A 37 8.80 1.87 3.69
C GLU A 37 7.66 2.00 4.71
N ILE A 38 6.48 1.50 4.34
CA ILE A 38 5.24 1.68 5.11
C ILE A 38 4.66 0.31 5.49
N ASP A 39 4.40 0.10 6.78
CA ASP A 39 3.71 -1.07 7.35
C ASP A 39 2.43 -0.60 8.06
N GLY A 40 1.25 -0.94 7.53
CA GLY A 40 -0.05 -0.63 8.14
C GLY A 40 -0.24 -1.37 9.47
N GLY A 41 0.07 -2.67 9.46
CA GLY A 41 0.09 -3.51 10.64
C GLY A 41 -1.20 -4.32 10.80
N VAL A 42 -2.00 -4.07 11.83
CA VAL A 42 -3.23 -4.84 12.10
C VAL A 42 -4.45 -3.94 12.09
N GLY A 43 -5.34 -4.20 11.14
CA GLY A 43 -6.67 -3.65 11.04
C GLY A 43 -6.98 -3.24 9.61
N GLY A 44 -7.98 -2.38 9.41
CA GLY A 44 -8.35 -1.96 8.05
C GLY A 44 -7.75 -0.62 7.72
N ASP A 45 -6.55 -0.61 7.17
CA ASP A 45 -5.76 0.59 7.04
C ASP A 45 -6.00 1.30 5.70
N LYS A 46 -5.74 2.60 5.69
CA LYS A 46 -5.73 3.42 4.48
C LYS A 46 -4.34 4.00 4.30
N ILE A 47 -3.67 3.58 3.23
CA ILE A 47 -2.26 3.88 3.00
C ILE A 47 -2.08 4.51 1.61
N SER A 48 -1.33 5.61 1.55
CA SER A 48 -0.86 6.27 0.33
C SER A 48 0.66 6.43 0.44
N GLY A 49 1.40 5.90 -0.53
CA GLY A 49 2.86 6.05 -0.64
C GLY A 49 3.21 7.48 -1.01
N GLY A 50 2.82 7.89 -2.21
CA GLY A 50 2.93 9.26 -2.67
C GLY A 50 3.84 9.36 -3.89
N GLN A 51 4.88 10.17 -3.86
CA GLN A 51 5.85 10.26 -4.94
C GLN A 51 7.14 9.55 -4.56
N GLY A 52 7.62 8.66 -5.40
CA GLY A 52 8.84 7.89 -5.17
C GLY A 52 8.56 6.41 -5.33
N ASP A 53 9.61 5.60 -5.34
CA ASP A 53 9.45 4.15 -5.44
C ASP A 53 9.20 3.62 -4.01
N ASP A 54 7.95 3.29 -3.68
CA ASP A 54 7.52 2.95 -2.33
C ASP A 54 7.42 1.44 -2.08
N LEU A 55 7.67 1.01 -0.84
CA LEU A 55 7.43 -0.34 -0.36
C LEU A 55 6.33 -0.32 0.69
N ILE A 56 5.17 -0.90 0.37
CA ILE A 56 3.98 -0.81 1.23
C ILE A 56 3.45 -2.20 1.60
N PHE A 57 3.30 -2.44 2.90
CA PHE A 57 2.62 -3.59 3.48
C PHE A 57 1.32 -3.14 4.15
N GLY A 58 0.17 -3.66 3.71
CA GLY A 58 -1.12 -3.43 4.36
C GLY A 58 -1.17 -4.11 5.73
N GLY A 59 -0.88 -5.41 5.74
CA GLY A 59 -0.78 -6.19 6.97
C GLY A 59 -1.99 -7.10 7.13
N ILE A 60 -2.52 -7.22 8.34
CA ILE A 60 -3.69 -8.06 8.62
C ILE A 60 -4.94 -7.19 8.66
N GLY A 61 -5.89 -7.46 7.79
CA GLY A 61 -7.20 -6.82 7.76
C GLY A 61 -7.56 -6.40 6.34
N ASN A 62 -8.57 -5.54 6.19
CA ASN A 62 -9.03 -5.17 4.85
C ASN A 62 -8.50 -3.78 4.52
N ASP A 63 -7.43 -3.74 3.73
CA ASP A 63 -6.66 -2.53 3.53
C ASP A 63 -7.01 -1.81 2.22
N ASN A 64 -6.78 -0.50 2.20
CA ASN A 64 -6.86 0.33 1.00
C ASN A 64 -5.50 0.95 0.75
N ILE A 65 -4.78 0.43 -0.23
CA ILE A 65 -3.39 0.77 -0.51
C ILE A 65 -3.30 1.47 -1.87
N THR A 66 -2.64 2.63 -1.90
CA THR A 66 -2.31 3.36 -3.13
C THR A 66 -0.82 3.66 -3.16
N GLY A 67 -0.11 3.29 -4.22
CA GLY A 67 1.30 3.63 -4.43
C GLY A 67 1.50 5.09 -4.87
N ASP A 68 0.60 5.57 -5.75
CA ASP A 68 0.60 6.90 -6.37
C ASP A 68 1.61 7.05 -7.53
N ASP A 69 2.66 7.87 -7.44
CA ASP A 69 3.60 8.13 -8.54
C ASP A 69 4.96 7.49 -8.24
N GLY A 70 5.33 6.42 -8.95
CA GLY A 70 6.54 5.66 -8.66
C GLY A 70 6.47 4.23 -9.17
N ASN A 71 7.56 3.47 -9.04
CA ASN A 71 7.49 2.02 -9.22
C ASN A 71 7.32 1.39 -7.85
N ASP A 72 6.08 1.06 -7.50
CA ASP A 72 5.74 0.70 -6.12
C ASP A 72 5.64 -0.81 -5.93
N ASP A 73 6.11 -1.29 -4.78
CA ASP A 73 5.95 -2.67 -4.34
C ASP A 73 4.82 -2.75 -3.29
N LEU A 74 3.65 -3.24 -3.70
CA LEU A 74 2.43 -3.27 -2.88
C LEU A 74 2.09 -4.68 -2.41
N TYR A 75 2.05 -4.87 -1.09
CA TYR A 75 1.69 -6.11 -0.42
C TYR A 75 0.41 -5.93 0.39
N GLY A 76 -0.68 -6.59 -0.01
CA GLY A 76 -1.98 -6.53 0.70
C GLY A 76 -1.88 -7.23 2.06
N GLY A 77 -1.71 -8.54 2.02
CA GLY A 77 -1.58 -9.37 3.22
C GLY A 77 -2.83 -10.21 3.43
N PRO A 78 -3.13 -10.66 4.66
CA PRO A 78 -4.37 -11.38 4.92
C PRO A 78 -5.58 -10.45 5.05
N GLY A 79 -6.55 -10.61 4.16
CA GLY A 79 -7.83 -9.90 4.23
C GLY A 79 -8.47 -9.73 2.86
N ALA A 80 -9.40 -8.81 2.73
CA ALA A 80 -9.96 -8.43 1.44
C ALA A 80 -9.48 -7.02 1.11
N ASP A 81 -8.42 -6.95 0.32
CA ASP A 81 -7.66 -5.72 0.11
C ASP A 81 -8.03 -5.04 -1.21
N TYR A 82 -7.86 -3.73 -1.24
CA TYR A 82 -7.96 -2.91 -2.43
C TYR A 82 -6.63 -2.24 -2.72
N LEU A 83 -6.03 -2.57 -3.85
CA LEU A 83 -4.72 -2.07 -4.26
C LEU A 83 -4.84 -1.23 -5.53
N SER A 84 -4.07 -0.14 -5.56
CA SER A 84 -3.85 0.70 -6.72
C SER A 84 -2.37 1.05 -6.76
N GLY A 85 -1.67 0.72 -7.84
CA GLY A 85 -0.25 1.09 -8.00
C GLY A 85 -0.15 2.58 -8.26
N GLY A 86 -0.32 2.96 -9.51
CA GLY A 86 -0.63 4.34 -9.85
C GLY A 86 -0.03 4.67 -11.20
N LYS A 87 0.94 5.57 -11.25
CA LYS A 87 1.80 5.75 -12.41
C LYS A 87 3.14 5.08 -12.14
N GLY A 88 3.54 4.17 -13.01
CA GLY A 88 4.86 3.54 -12.99
C GLY A 88 4.75 2.06 -13.26
N ALA A 89 5.82 1.33 -13.03
CA ALA A 89 5.83 -0.11 -13.14
C ALA A 89 5.66 -0.73 -11.75
N ASP A 90 4.43 -1.09 -11.43
CA ASP A 90 4.08 -1.48 -10.05
C ASP A 90 4.09 -3.00 -9.86
N TYR A 91 4.46 -3.45 -8.67
CA TYR A 91 4.38 -4.85 -8.26
C TYR A 91 3.27 -5.06 -7.25
N PHE A 92 2.45 -6.08 -7.46
CA PHE A 92 1.33 -6.43 -6.57
C PHE A 92 1.43 -7.86 -6.07
N ASP A 93 1.49 -8.01 -4.75
CA ASP A 93 1.22 -9.26 -4.04
C ASP A 93 0.05 -9.04 -3.07
N CYS A 94 -1.15 -9.49 -3.45
CA CYS A 94 -2.33 -9.24 -2.64
C CYS A 94 -2.41 -10.11 -1.37
N GLY A 95 -1.49 -11.04 -1.15
CA GLY A 95 -1.56 -11.95 -0.02
C GLY A 95 -2.73 -12.94 -0.14
N THR A 96 -3.56 -13.03 0.90
CA THR A 96 -4.65 -14.01 0.96
C THR A 96 -5.99 -13.35 1.21
N GLY A 97 -6.95 -13.68 0.35
CA GLY A 97 -8.36 -13.40 0.55
C GLY A 97 -8.98 -13.02 -0.77
N SER A 98 -9.87 -12.02 -0.77
CA SER A 98 -10.60 -11.61 -1.97
C SER A 98 -10.19 -10.19 -2.33
N ASP A 99 -9.11 -10.09 -3.08
CA ASP A 99 -8.40 -8.83 -3.26
C ASP A 99 -8.65 -8.24 -4.63
N THR A 100 -8.68 -6.92 -4.73
CA THR A 100 -8.97 -6.20 -5.97
C THR A 100 -7.84 -5.27 -6.34
N ILE A 101 -7.37 -5.36 -7.60
CA ILE A 101 -6.52 -4.31 -8.22
C ILE A 101 -7.36 -3.48 -9.16
N SER A 102 -7.30 -2.15 -9.02
CA SER A 102 -8.19 -1.22 -9.72
C SER A 102 -7.63 -0.58 -10.98
N ASN A 103 -6.30 -0.49 -11.12
CA ASN A 103 -5.67 0.28 -12.18
C ASN A 103 -4.57 -0.47 -12.95
N LEU A 104 -4.47 -1.80 -12.81
CA LEU A 104 -3.42 -2.63 -13.42
C LEU A 104 -3.16 -2.28 -14.89
N ASN A 105 -1.95 -1.79 -15.18
CA ASN A 105 -1.50 -1.38 -16.49
C ASN A 105 -0.21 -2.09 -16.91
N ILE A 106 -0.38 -3.23 -17.58
CA ILE A 106 0.75 -4.05 -18.10
C ILE A 106 1.60 -3.27 -19.12
N THR A 107 1.07 -2.20 -19.74
CA THR A 107 1.86 -1.38 -20.67
C THR A 107 2.81 -0.40 -19.99
N GLU A 108 2.55 -0.05 -18.73
CA GLU A 108 3.46 0.76 -17.89
C GLU A 108 4.47 -0.12 -17.14
N GLY A 109 4.21 -1.42 -17.04
CA GLY A 109 5.15 -2.40 -16.51
C GLY A 109 4.59 -3.22 -15.35
N ASP A 110 3.33 -3.01 -14.99
CA ASP A 110 2.75 -3.65 -13.82
C ASP A 110 2.80 -5.18 -13.85
N ILE A 111 3.18 -5.73 -12.70
CA ILE A 111 3.27 -7.15 -12.44
C ILE A 111 2.38 -7.46 -11.24
N SER A 112 1.41 -8.34 -11.42
CA SER A 112 0.55 -8.79 -10.32
C SER A 112 0.59 -10.31 -10.20
N LEU A 113 0.85 -10.79 -8.99
CA LEU A 113 0.78 -12.20 -8.65
C LEU A 113 -0.64 -12.78 -8.87
N PRO A 114 -0.78 -14.11 -9.02
CA PRO A 114 -2.06 -14.73 -9.35
C PRO A 114 -3.12 -14.66 -8.24
N ASN A 115 -2.76 -14.26 -7.03
CA ASN A 115 -3.65 -14.16 -5.87
C ASN A 115 -4.55 -12.92 -5.87
N CYS A 116 -4.34 -11.98 -6.81
CA CYS A 116 -5.17 -10.79 -6.94
C CYS A 116 -6.32 -10.98 -7.93
N GLU A 117 -7.55 -10.57 -7.58
CA GLU A 117 -8.59 -10.34 -8.58
C GLU A 117 -8.33 -9.00 -9.30
N LYS A 118 -8.34 -9.03 -10.63
CA LYS A 118 -7.93 -7.90 -11.48
C LYS A 118 -9.18 -7.28 -12.10
N MET A 119 -9.44 -5.99 -11.85
CA MET A 119 -10.43 -5.28 -12.66
C MET A 119 -9.87 -5.07 -14.07
N ALA A 120 -10.47 -5.74 -15.06
CA ALA A 120 -10.14 -5.49 -16.45
C ALA A 120 -10.58 -4.06 -16.82
N ARG A 121 -9.64 -3.25 -17.33
CA ARG A 121 -9.95 -1.99 -18.01
C ARG A 121 -10.65 -2.24 -19.33
#